data_AF-A0A7V3JKZ7-F1
#
_entry.id   AF-A0A7V3JKZ7-F1
#
_cell.length_a   1.000
_cell.length_b   1.000
_cell.length_c   1.000
_cell.angle_alpha   90.00
_cell.angle_beta   90.00
_cell.angle_gamma   90.00
#
_symmetry.space_group_name_H-M   'P 1'
#
loop_
_entity.id
_entity.type
_entity.pdbx_description
1 polymer ?
#
loop_
_entity_poly.entity_id
_entity_poly.type
_entity_poly.pdbx_seq_one_letter_code
_entity_poly.pdbx_strand_id
1 'polypeptide(L)'
;MTRFRSSRRRWLASSLGTLAAYCGRRSLPDAALAQALPRKEVPWLEEVQRVPDVLPLDAPRLPPLLVDPQNRPIRDLQGWQHQRQSLRQAWLQVLGSLEIKRSGVPRLEVLEEERADGVIRQRVRYDAEPGEPTEAYVLRPAGKPEGRKRPGVLVFHPTVTASIREPAGVEGRPNMAIGLNLARRG
;
A
#
# COMPACT_ATOMS: atom_id res chain seq x y z
N MET A 1 -25.14 41.04 11.15
CA MET A 1 -24.27 40.13 10.35
C MET A 1 -23.34 39.42 11.32
N THR A 2 -23.82 38.30 11.84
CA THR A 2 -23.36 37.73 13.11
C THR A 2 -22.44 36.54 12.84
N ARG A 3 -21.21 36.62 13.35
CA ARG A 3 -20.21 35.55 13.30
C ARG A 3 -20.71 34.33 14.09
N PHE A 4 -20.64 33.14 13.50
CA PHE A 4 -20.76 31.89 14.24
C PHE A 4 -19.39 31.20 14.31
N ARG A 5 -18.77 31.31 15.49
CA ARG A 5 -17.69 30.44 15.98
C ARG A 5 -18.37 29.32 16.77
N SER A 6 -18.13 28.06 16.42
CA SER A 6 -18.44 26.94 17.31
C SER A 6 -17.19 26.08 17.55
N SER A 7 -16.61 26.32 18.72
CA SER A 7 -15.78 25.36 19.45
C SER A 7 -16.71 24.50 20.31
N ARG A 8 -16.47 23.18 20.36
CA ARG A 8 -16.79 22.27 21.49
C ARG A 8 -16.13 20.90 21.25
N ARG A 9 -15.08 20.57 22.01
CA ARG A 9 -15.04 19.63 23.17
C ARG A 9 -15.02 18.15 22.75
N ARG A 10 -13.84 17.50 22.81
CA ARG A 10 -13.36 16.62 23.90
C ARG A 10 -14.27 15.42 24.16
N TRP A 11 -13.79 14.23 23.78
CA TRP A 11 -14.17 12.97 24.41
C TRP A 11 -12.92 12.37 25.07
N LEU A 12 -12.97 12.31 26.40
CA LEU A 12 -12.16 11.44 27.24
C LEU A 12 -12.92 10.12 27.37
N ALA A 13 -12.25 9.00 27.12
CA ALA A 13 -12.70 7.71 27.61
C ALA A 13 -11.52 7.05 28.32
N SER A 14 -11.51 7.22 29.63
CA SER A 14 -10.66 6.49 30.56
C SER A 14 -11.25 5.09 30.76
N SER A 15 -10.42 4.05 30.72
CA SER A 15 -10.65 2.86 31.55
C SER A 15 -9.30 2.29 31.98
N LEU A 16 -9.12 2.28 33.30
CA LEU A 16 -8.05 1.65 34.06
C LEU A 16 -8.53 0.27 34.53
N GLY A 17 -7.59 -0.66 34.67
CA GLY A 17 -7.74 -1.93 35.40
C GLY A 17 -7.40 -3.14 34.51
N THR A 18 -6.56 -4.10 34.88
CA THR A 18 -5.88 -4.39 36.14
C THR A 18 -4.71 -5.35 35.82
N LEU A 19 -3.56 -5.20 36.50
CA LEU A 19 -2.46 -6.15 36.49
C LEU A 19 -2.87 -7.46 37.20
N ALA A 20 -2.70 -8.60 36.54
CA ALA A 20 -2.61 -9.90 37.20
C ALA A 20 -1.50 -10.72 36.52
N ALA A 21 -0.38 -10.88 37.22
CA ALA A 21 0.63 -11.86 36.89
C ALA A 21 0.08 -13.26 37.21
N TYR A 22 0.07 -14.15 36.21
CA TYR A 22 -0.12 -15.56 36.44
C TYR A 22 0.80 -16.34 35.51
N CYS A 23 1.88 -16.88 36.08
CA CYS A 23 2.72 -17.89 35.43
C CYS A 23 1.87 -19.14 35.22
N GLY A 24 1.69 -19.53 33.95
CA GLY A 24 1.13 -20.81 33.58
C GLY A 24 1.27 -20.99 32.08
N ARG A 25 2.11 -21.96 31.67
CA ARG A 25 2.14 -22.47 30.30
C ARG A 25 0.73 -22.93 29.93
N ARG A 26 0.00 -22.10 29.20
CA ARG A 26 -1.14 -22.52 28.39
C ARG A 26 -0.68 -22.49 26.95
N SER A 27 -0.59 -23.66 26.35
CA SER A 27 -0.51 -23.81 24.90
C SER A 27 -1.57 -22.91 24.28
N LEU A 28 -1.14 -21.92 23.51
CA LEU A 28 -2.06 -21.10 22.73
C LEU A 28 -2.78 -22.04 21.76
N PRO A 29 -4.12 -22.12 21.76
CA PRO A 29 -4.81 -22.87 20.73
C PRO A 29 -4.45 -22.27 19.38
N ASP A 30 -4.27 -23.15 18.40
CA ASP A 30 -4.03 -22.82 16.99
C ASP A 30 -4.83 -21.59 16.59
N ALA A 31 -4.13 -20.66 15.94
CA ALA A 31 -4.65 -19.44 15.40
C ALA A 31 -6.07 -19.69 14.86
N ALA A 32 -7.06 -19.15 15.56
CA ALA A 32 -8.42 -19.14 15.08
C ALA A 32 -8.38 -18.42 13.74
N LEU A 33 -8.36 -19.20 12.66
CA LEU A 33 -8.69 -18.77 11.32
C LEU A 33 -9.90 -17.88 11.49
N ALA A 34 -9.75 -16.59 11.20
CA ALA A 34 -10.83 -15.63 11.30
C ALA A 34 -12.07 -16.28 10.67
N GLN A 35 -13.05 -16.67 11.50
CA GLN A 35 -14.25 -17.30 11.00
C GLN A 35 -14.84 -16.28 10.04
N ALA A 36 -14.82 -16.63 8.76
CA ALA A 36 -15.44 -15.81 7.74
C ALA A 36 -16.90 -15.69 8.15
N LEU A 37 -17.30 -14.48 8.59
CA LEU A 37 -18.70 -14.19 8.80
C LEU A 37 -19.43 -14.62 7.53
N PRO A 38 -20.57 -15.33 7.62
CA PRO A 38 -21.29 -15.79 6.45
C PRO A 38 -21.57 -14.60 5.55
N ARG A 39 -20.88 -14.54 4.40
CA ARG A 39 -21.10 -13.49 3.42
C ARG A 39 -22.50 -13.72 2.87
N LYS A 40 -23.40 -12.76 3.13
CA LYS A 40 -24.69 -12.72 2.44
C LYS A 40 -24.41 -12.26 1.01
N GLU A 41 -24.07 -13.22 0.15
CA GLU A 41 -23.78 -12.93 -1.24
C GLU A 41 -25.05 -12.46 -1.95
N VAL A 42 -24.89 -11.45 -2.80
CA VAL A 42 -25.99 -10.90 -3.59
C VAL A 42 -26.23 -11.81 -4.80
N PRO A 43 -27.48 -12.12 -5.17
CA PRO A 43 -27.77 -13.10 -6.22
C PRO A 43 -27.13 -12.81 -7.59
N TRP A 44 -26.87 -11.53 -7.89
CA TRP A 44 -26.25 -11.09 -9.15
C TRP A 44 -24.71 -11.20 -9.16
N LEU A 45 -24.07 -11.53 -8.03
CA LEU A 45 -22.61 -11.52 -7.94
C LEU A 45 -21.95 -12.58 -8.83
N GLU A 46 -22.54 -13.78 -8.88
CA GLU A 46 -22.05 -14.86 -9.76
C GLU A 46 -22.16 -14.50 -11.24
N GLU A 47 -23.21 -13.76 -11.60
CA GLU A 47 -23.46 -13.32 -12.96
C GLU A 47 -22.37 -12.34 -13.45
N VAL A 48 -22.01 -11.34 -12.63
CA VAL A 48 -21.01 -10.32 -13.02
C VAL A 48 -19.56 -10.80 -12.92
N GLN A 49 -19.30 -11.90 -12.22
CA GLN A 49 -17.96 -12.50 -12.14
C GLN A 49 -17.69 -13.51 -13.26
N ARG A 50 -18.73 -13.97 -13.98
CA ARG A 50 -18.57 -14.87 -15.11
C ARG A 50 -18.22 -14.08 -16.37
N VAL A 51 -17.13 -14.44 -17.03
CA VAL A 51 -16.82 -13.92 -18.37
C VAL A 51 -17.97 -14.34 -19.29
N PRO A 52 -18.61 -13.41 -20.03
CA PRO A 52 -19.71 -13.75 -20.92
C PRO A 52 -19.22 -14.64 -22.06
N ASP A 53 -20.00 -15.65 -22.43
CA ASP A 53 -19.68 -16.56 -23.55
C ASP A 53 -19.57 -15.81 -24.89
N VAL A 54 -20.30 -14.71 -25.01
CA VAL A 54 -20.29 -13.81 -26.17
C VAL A 54 -20.19 -12.38 -25.67
N LEU A 55 -19.18 -11.65 -26.15
CA LEU A 55 -19.08 -10.21 -25.86
C LEU A 55 -20.22 -9.46 -26.55
N PRO A 56 -20.83 -8.45 -25.89
CA PRO A 56 -21.81 -7.57 -26.53
C PRO A 56 -21.27 -6.95 -27.82
N LEU A 57 -22.15 -6.73 -28.81
CA LEU A 57 -21.74 -6.16 -30.11
C LEU A 57 -21.15 -4.75 -29.99
N ASP A 58 -21.57 -4.01 -28.97
CA ASP A 58 -21.11 -2.68 -28.59
C ASP A 58 -19.91 -2.69 -27.62
N ALA A 59 -19.34 -3.87 -27.32
CA ALA A 59 -18.17 -3.96 -26.47
C ALA A 59 -16.99 -3.16 -27.05
N PRO A 60 -16.33 -2.31 -26.24
CA PRO A 60 -15.22 -1.50 -26.72
C PRO A 60 -14.07 -2.40 -27.19
N ARG A 61 -13.60 -2.15 -28.42
CA ARG A 61 -12.43 -2.84 -28.96
C ARG A 61 -11.17 -2.10 -28.55
N LEU A 62 -10.31 -2.76 -27.80
CA LEU A 62 -9.00 -2.21 -27.46
C LEU A 62 -8.09 -2.29 -28.69
N PRO A 63 -7.49 -1.17 -29.13
CA PRO A 63 -6.54 -1.19 -30.23
C PRO A 63 -5.28 -2.00 -29.82
N PRO A 64 -4.62 -2.69 -30.76
CA PRO A 64 -3.35 -3.35 -30.48
C PRO A 64 -2.32 -2.36 -29.92
N LEU A 65 -1.47 -2.81 -28.99
CA LEU A 65 -0.45 -1.92 -28.40
C LEU A 65 0.64 -1.49 -29.39
N LEU A 66 0.91 -2.31 -30.40
CA LEU A 66 1.95 -2.10 -31.40
C LEU A 66 1.38 -1.52 -32.71
N VAL A 67 0.36 -0.67 -32.59
CA VAL A 67 -0.05 0.23 -33.67
C VAL A 67 0.06 1.67 -33.20
N ASP A 68 0.40 2.56 -34.13
CA ASP A 68 0.40 4.00 -33.88
C ASP A 68 -1.05 4.57 -33.91
N PRO A 69 -1.25 5.87 -33.59
CA PRO A 69 -2.59 6.48 -33.60
C PRO A 69 -3.26 6.51 -35.00
N GLN A 70 -2.52 6.21 -36.07
CA GLN A 70 -3.01 6.07 -37.44
C GLN A 70 -3.19 4.60 -37.85
N ASN A 71 -3.15 3.68 -36.88
CA ASN A 71 -3.31 2.24 -37.04
C ASN A 71 -2.22 1.57 -37.89
N ARG A 72 -1.01 2.16 -37.96
CA ARG A 72 0.13 1.57 -38.66
C ARG A 72 0.95 0.69 -37.71
N PRO A 73 1.47 -0.47 -38.16
CA PRO A 73 2.27 -1.34 -37.32
C PRO A 73 3.57 -0.69 -36.83
N ILE A 74 3.84 -0.81 -35.53
CA ILE A 74 5.11 -0.42 -34.90
C ILE A 74 6.04 -1.63 -34.87
N ARG A 75 7.21 -1.50 -35.49
CA ARG A 75 8.17 -2.61 -35.66
C ARG A 75 9.53 -2.37 -35.03
N ASP A 76 9.73 -1.22 -34.39
CA ASP A 76 11.00 -0.82 -33.81
C ASP A 76 10.81 -0.09 -32.47
N LEU A 77 11.93 0.11 -31.79
CA LEU A 77 11.97 0.76 -30.48
C LEU A 77 11.56 2.23 -30.56
N GLN A 78 11.90 2.93 -31.64
CA GLN A 78 11.61 4.36 -31.79
C GLN A 78 10.10 4.61 -31.90
N GLY A 79 9.41 3.84 -32.73
CA GLY A 79 7.96 3.86 -32.85
C GLY A 79 7.27 3.49 -31.54
N TRP A 80 7.81 2.50 -30.81
CA TRP A 80 7.29 2.15 -29.48
C TRP A 80 7.45 3.29 -28.47
N GLN A 81 8.60 3.97 -28.46
CA GLN A 81 8.83 5.10 -27.56
C GLN A 81 7.82 6.23 -27.82
N HIS A 82 7.52 6.52 -29.08
CA HIS A 82 6.49 7.49 -29.46
C HIS A 82 5.10 7.06 -28.98
N GLN A 83 4.71 5.81 -29.24
CA GLN A 83 3.41 5.27 -28.82
C GLN A 83 3.27 5.23 -27.30
N ARG A 84 4.32 4.82 -26.59
CA ARG A 84 4.36 4.84 -25.12
C ARG A 84 4.15 6.25 -24.57
N GLN A 85 4.73 7.27 -25.21
CA GLN A 85 4.51 8.66 -24.81
C GLN A 85 3.05 9.06 -25.04
N SER A 86 2.45 8.70 -26.18
CA SER A 86 1.03 8.96 -26.47
C SER A 86 0.11 8.32 -25.43
N LEU A 87 0.29 7.02 -25.15
CA LEU A 87 -0.47 6.30 -24.14
C LEU A 87 -0.31 6.92 -22.74
N ARG A 88 0.91 7.32 -22.38
CA ARG A 88 1.19 8.02 -21.12
C ARG A 88 0.41 9.33 -21.03
N GLN A 89 0.38 10.13 -22.09
CA GLN A 89 -0.35 11.39 -22.10
C GLN A 89 -1.86 11.17 -21.97
N ALA A 90 -2.41 10.23 -22.73
CA ALA A 90 -3.82 9.85 -22.62
C ALA A 90 -4.18 9.40 -21.20
N TRP A 91 -3.31 8.59 -20.58
CA TRP A 91 -3.51 8.14 -19.20
C TRP A 91 -3.43 9.27 -18.17
N LEU A 92 -2.48 10.19 -18.32
CA LEU A 92 -2.37 11.35 -17.43
C LEU A 92 -3.53 12.34 -17.60
N GLN A 93 -4.12 12.45 -18.80
CA GLN A 93 -5.34 13.24 -18.99
C GLN A 93 -6.52 12.65 -18.21
N VAL A 94 -6.63 11.33 -18.12
CA VAL A 94 -7.66 10.64 -17.33
C VAL A 94 -7.40 10.78 -15.83
N LEU A 95 -6.15 10.58 -15.39
CA LEU A 95 -5.80 10.66 -13.96
C LEU A 95 -5.76 12.09 -13.43
N GLY A 96 -5.61 13.10 -14.29
CA GLY A 96 -5.37 14.49 -13.91
C GLY A 96 -3.90 14.81 -13.64
N SER A 97 -3.62 16.06 -13.28
CA SER A 97 -2.25 16.51 -13.00
C SER A 97 -1.72 15.88 -11.70
N LEU A 98 -0.66 15.10 -11.82
CA LEU A 98 0.12 14.60 -10.68
C LEU A 98 1.27 15.56 -10.33
N GLU A 99 1.08 16.87 -10.55
CA GLU A 99 2.11 17.88 -10.29
C GLU A 99 2.23 18.18 -8.79
N ILE A 100 2.83 17.24 -8.06
CA ILE A 100 3.21 17.46 -6.67
C ILE A 100 4.53 18.23 -6.70
N LYS A 101 4.47 19.56 -6.53
CA LYS A 101 5.65 20.40 -6.30
C LYS A 101 6.29 20.03 -4.96
N ARG A 102 7.26 19.12 -5.00
CA ARG A 102 8.06 18.77 -3.82
C ARG A 102 9.19 19.78 -3.67
N SER A 103 9.26 20.44 -2.52
CA SER A 103 10.30 21.42 -2.17
C SER A 103 11.63 20.79 -1.74
N GLY A 104 11.71 19.45 -1.69
CA GLY A 104 12.90 18.71 -1.30
C GLY A 104 12.58 17.29 -0.84
N VAL A 105 13.56 16.64 -0.22
CA VAL A 105 13.36 15.36 0.48
C VAL A 105 12.49 15.63 1.71
N PRO A 106 11.36 14.91 1.91
CA PRO A 106 10.52 15.12 3.08
C PRO A 106 11.31 14.84 4.36
N ARG A 107 11.05 15.64 5.41
CA ARG A 107 11.62 15.38 6.72
C ARG A 107 11.01 14.08 7.27
N LEU A 108 11.88 13.13 7.58
CA LEU A 108 11.51 11.89 8.23
C LEU A 108 11.74 12.00 9.73
N GLU A 109 10.74 11.66 10.52
CA GLU A 109 10.85 11.48 11.96
C GLU A 109 10.76 9.99 12.28
N VAL A 110 11.77 9.45 12.96
CA VAL A 110 11.73 8.07 13.44
C VAL A 110 10.92 8.03 14.73
N LEU A 111 9.76 7.36 14.69
CA LEU A 111 8.88 7.19 15.84
C LEU A 111 9.31 6.00 16.70
N GLU A 112 9.87 4.98 16.06
CA GLU A 112 10.24 3.72 16.70
C GLU A 112 11.34 3.03 15.87
N GLU A 113 12.32 2.42 16.54
CA GLU A 113 13.33 1.56 15.92
C GLU A 113 13.41 0.24 16.68
N GLU A 114 13.43 -0.86 15.95
CA GLU A 114 13.66 -2.20 16.46
C GLU A 114 14.75 -2.89 15.64
N ARG A 115 15.52 -3.75 16.31
CA ARG A 115 16.49 -4.65 15.68
C ARG A 115 16.07 -6.09 15.95
N ALA A 116 15.58 -6.76 14.92
CA ALA A 116 15.11 -8.13 15.00
C ALA A 116 15.47 -8.89 13.72
N ASP A 117 15.83 -10.16 13.86
CA ASP A 117 16.04 -11.09 12.74
C ASP A 117 16.96 -10.58 11.61
N GLY A 118 18.06 -9.92 11.98
CA GLY A 118 19.03 -9.39 11.02
C GLY A 118 18.56 -8.16 10.24
N VAL A 119 17.48 -7.50 10.69
CA VAL A 119 16.91 -6.29 10.09
C VAL A 119 16.79 -5.19 11.14
N ILE A 120 17.06 -3.96 10.71
CA ILE A 120 16.68 -2.74 11.42
C ILE A 120 15.34 -2.29 10.83
N ARG A 121 14.31 -2.24 11.66
CA ARG A 121 12.95 -1.83 11.30
C ARG A 121 12.64 -0.51 12.00
N GLN A 122 12.37 0.52 11.21
CA GLN A 122 12.00 1.84 11.73
C GLN A 122 10.58 2.18 11.32
N ARG A 123 9.73 2.58 12.27
CA ARG A 123 8.47 3.25 11.95
C ARG A 123 8.75 4.74 11.86
N VAL A 124 8.43 5.33 10.72
CA VAL A 124 8.73 6.72 10.41
C VAL A 124 7.46 7.48 10.11
N ARG A 125 7.44 8.76 10.48
CA ARG A 125 6.44 9.74 10.09
C ARG A 125 7.03 10.69 9.05
N TYR A 126 6.26 10.99 8.02
CA TYR A 126 6.62 11.95 6.98
C TYR A 126 5.37 12.59 6.37
N ASP A 127 5.56 13.74 5.75
CA ASP A 127 4.48 14.43 5.03
C ASP A 127 4.33 13.84 3.63
N ALA A 128 3.17 13.25 3.35
CA ALA A 128 2.82 12.76 2.00
C ALA A 128 2.51 13.93 1.06
N GLU A 129 1.82 14.94 1.60
CA GLU A 129 1.57 16.26 1.03
C GLU A 129 1.89 17.34 2.07
N PRO A 130 2.09 18.61 1.68
CA PRO A 130 2.41 19.68 2.63
C PRO A 130 1.40 19.76 3.79
N GLY A 131 1.83 19.41 5.00
CA GLY A 131 0.99 19.42 6.20
C GLY A 131 0.13 18.17 6.41
N GLU A 132 0.24 17.16 5.54
CA GLU A 132 -0.51 15.90 5.63
C GLU A 132 0.43 14.74 6.02
N PRO A 133 0.61 14.50 7.34
CA PRO A 133 1.52 13.47 7.82
C PRO A 133 0.93 12.08 7.61
N THR A 134 1.80 11.14 7.27
CA THR A 134 1.52 9.71 7.23
C THR A 134 2.68 8.92 7.82
N GLU A 135 2.47 7.63 8.03
CA GLU A 135 3.47 6.72 8.58
C GLU A 135 3.85 5.62 7.59
N ALA A 136 5.10 5.17 7.66
CA ALA A 136 5.58 4.01 6.94
C ALA A 136 6.59 3.24 7.78
N TYR A 137 6.90 2.02 7.35
CA TYR A 137 8.03 1.27 7.87
C TYR A 137 9.19 1.30 6.87
N VAL A 138 10.39 1.64 7.36
CA VAL A 138 11.66 1.52 6.64
C VAL A 138 12.42 0.35 7.22
N LEU A 139 12.66 -0.68 6.40
CA LEU A 139 13.39 -1.88 6.80
C LEU A 139 14.70 -1.94 6.03
N ARG A 140 15.80 -2.20 6.75
CA ARG A 140 17.13 -2.35 6.16
C ARG A 140 17.89 -3.52 6.81
N PRO A 141 18.72 -4.25 6.05
CA PRO A 141 19.57 -5.28 6.65
C PRO A 141 20.50 -4.69 7.71
N ALA A 142 20.57 -5.36 8.87
CA ALA A 142 21.46 -5.03 9.98
C ALA A 142 22.91 -5.44 9.69
N GLY A 143 23.86 -4.82 10.40
CA GLY A 143 25.29 -5.18 10.32
C GLY A 143 25.95 -4.89 8.96
N LYS A 144 25.30 -4.14 8.09
CA LYS A 144 25.83 -3.74 6.78
C LYS A 144 26.40 -2.32 6.85
N PRO A 145 27.52 -2.03 6.17
CA PRO A 145 28.14 -0.70 6.18
C PRO A 145 27.15 0.41 5.81
N GLU A 146 27.24 1.51 6.54
CA GLU A 146 26.51 2.73 6.20
C GLU A 146 27.06 3.37 4.93
N GLY A 147 26.26 4.23 4.29
CA GLY A 147 26.66 4.95 3.07
C GLY A 147 26.70 4.11 1.78
N ARG A 148 26.56 2.78 1.85
CA ARG A 148 26.44 1.93 0.65
C ARG A 148 25.00 1.91 0.13
N LYS A 149 24.85 2.24 -1.16
CA LYS A 149 23.59 2.09 -1.90
C LYS A 149 23.17 0.62 -1.94
N ARG A 150 21.86 0.40 -1.86
CA ARG A 150 21.21 -0.92 -1.94
C ARG A 150 19.96 -0.79 -2.80
N PRO A 151 19.45 -1.89 -3.36
CA PRO A 151 18.12 -1.87 -3.98
C PRO A 151 17.09 -1.33 -2.99
N GLY A 152 16.23 -0.43 -3.47
CA GLY A 152 15.08 0.07 -2.71
C GLY A 152 13.81 -0.52 -3.28
N VAL A 153 12.95 -1.08 -2.42
CA VAL A 153 11.65 -1.62 -2.84
C VAL A 153 10.55 -0.93 -2.04
N LEU A 154 9.60 -0.35 -2.76
CA LEU A 154 8.38 0.19 -2.16
C LEU A 154 7.32 -0.92 -2.11
N VAL A 155 6.82 -1.20 -0.91
CA VAL A 155 5.81 -2.25 -0.68
C VAL A 155 4.52 -1.58 -0.22
N PHE A 156 3.45 -1.77 -0.97
CA PHE A 156 2.11 -1.36 -0.57
C PHE A 156 1.41 -2.49 0.20
N HIS A 157 0.67 -2.13 1.24
CA HIS A 157 -0.12 -3.10 2.00
C HIS A 157 -1.45 -3.39 1.30
N PRO A 158 -2.03 -4.60 1.47
CA PRO A 158 -3.39 -4.87 1.04
C PRO A 158 -4.41 -4.15 1.93
N THR A 159 -5.69 -4.20 1.56
CA THR A 159 -6.81 -3.68 2.37
C THR A 159 -7.09 -4.62 3.55
N VAL A 160 -6.24 -4.57 4.57
CA VAL A 160 -6.33 -5.37 5.81
C VAL A 160 -6.19 -4.49 7.04
N THR A 161 -6.73 -4.94 8.17
CA THR A 161 -6.68 -4.19 9.44
C THR A 161 -5.25 -3.92 9.92
N ALA A 162 -4.33 -4.86 9.69
CA ALA A 162 -2.93 -4.70 10.06
C ALA A 162 -2.21 -3.58 9.27
N SER A 163 -2.78 -3.13 8.14
CA SER A 163 -2.25 -2.00 7.35
C SER A 163 -0.73 -2.15 7.07
N ILE A 164 0.06 -1.08 7.22
CA ILE A 164 1.52 -1.02 7.03
C ILE A 164 2.30 -2.00 7.93
N ARG A 165 1.69 -2.54 8.99
CA ARG A 165 2.32 -3.50 9.91
C ARG A 165 2.46 -4.89 9.28
N GLU A 166 1.57 -5.26 8.35
CA GLU A 166 1.64 -6.55 7.64
C GLU A 166 2.90 -6.69 6.78
N PRO A 167 3.16 -5.82 5.78
CA PRO A 167 4.36 -5.93 4.98
C PRO A 167 5.66 -5.72 5.79
N ALA A 168 5.59 -5.01 6.92
CA ALA A 168 6.70 -4.83 7.85
C ALA A 168 6.99 -6.06 8.74
N GLY A 169 6.12 -7.10 8.69
CA GLY A 169 6.22 -8.29 9.52
C GLY A 169 6.06 -8.01 11.01
N VAL A 170 5.26 -7.01 11.36
CA VAL A 170 4.91 -6.66 12.75
C VAL A 170 3.63 -7.38 13.18
N GLU A 171 2.67 -7.50 12.28
CA GLU A 171 1.37 -8.13 12.49
C GLU A 171 0.91 -8.81 11.20
N GLY A 172 -0.13 -9.63 11.24
CA GLY A 172 -0.72 -10.23 10.04
C GLY A 172 -0.01 -11.49 9.59
N ARG A 173 -0.16 -11.84 8.31
CA ARG A 173 0.25 -13.17 7.83
C ARG A 173 1.74 -13.20 7.49
N PRO A 174 2.51 -14.21 7.94
CA PRO A 174 3.94 -14.28 7.66
C PRO A 174 4.31 -14.28 6.17
N ASN A 175 3.46 -14.86 5.30
CA ASN A 175 3.68 -14.86 3.86
C ASN A 175 3.45 -13.47 3.21
N MET A 176 2.79 -12.55 3.90
CA MET A 176 2.54 -11.18 3.47
C MET A 176 3.54 -10.17 4.04
N ALA A 177 4.50 -10.62 4.87
CA ALA A 177 5.60 -9.82 5.39
C ALA A 177 6.68 -9.53 4.32
N ILE A 178 6.25 -9.05 3.15
CA ILE A 178 7.07 -8.88 1.94
C ILE A 178 8.24 -7.94 2.19
N GLY A 179 8.00 -6.81 2.86
CA GLY A 179 9.05 -5.84 3.19
C GLY A 179 10.13 -6.44 4.10
N LEU A 180 9.72 -7.20 5.11
CA LEU A 180 10.66 -7.92 5.99
C LEU A 180 11.47 -8.97 5.24
N ASN A 181 10.80 -9.78 4.41
CA ASN A 181 11.47 -10.84 3.63
C ASN A 181 12.47 -10.28 2.62
N LEU A 182 12.18 -9.12 2.01
CA LEU A 182 13.11 -8.42 1.13
C LEU A 182 14.30 -7.84 1.91
N ALA A 183 14.04 -7.17 3.04
CA ALA A 183 15.11 -6.58 3.85
C ALA A 183 16.09 -7.62 4.42
N ARG A 184 15.62 -8.85 4.71
CA ARG A 184 16.49 -9.97 5.11
C ARG A 184 17.44 -10.42 3.99
N ARG A 185 17.09 -10.17 2.71
CA ARG A 185 17.87 -10.61 1.55
C ARG A 185 18.95 -9.62 1.11
N GLY A 186 18.88 -8.35 1.53
CA GLY A 186 19.85 -7.32 1.14
C GLY A 186 19.25 -6.14 0.39
#